data_AF-A0A3Q9J458-F1
#
_entry.id   AF-A0A3Q9J458-F1
#
_cell.length_a   1.000
_cell.length_b   1.000
_cell.length_c   1.000
_cell.angle_alpha   90.00
_cell.angle_beta   90.00
_cell.angle_gamma   90.00
#
_symmetry.space_group_name_H-M   'P 1'
#
loop_
_entity.id
_entity.type
_entity.pdbx_description
1 polymer ?
#
loop_
_entity_poly.entity_id
_entity_poly.type
_entity_poly.pdbx_seq_one_letter_code
_entity_poly.pdbx_strand_id
1 'polypeptide(L)' 'MSDQLGPNDVFAVPQGVEHCPRADEEVHAILFEPKGTVNTGDAGGEMTSELREL' A
#
# COMPACT_ATOMS: atom_id res chain seq x y z
N MET A 1 -6.96 -12.80 -5.12
CA MET A 1 -7.65 -12.81 -3.82
C MET A 1 -8.70 -11.72 -3.88
N SER A 2 -9.95 -12.04 -3.62
CA SER A 2 -11.09 -11.12 -3.69
C SER A 2 -11.61 -10.88 -2.27
N ASP A 3 -10.75 -10.30 -1.43
CA ASP A 3 -11.14 -9.90 -0.09
C ASP A 3 -11.60 -8.45 -0.19
N GLN A 4 -12.92 -8.26 -0.24
CA GLN A 4 -13.53 -6.94 -0.28
C GLN A 4 -13.50 -6.36 1.15
N LEU A 5 -12.85 -5.21 1.31
CA LEU A 5 -12.69 -4.56 2.61
C LEU A 5 -13.69 -3.41 2.76
N GLY A 6 -14.39 -3.40 3.89
CA GLY A 6 -15.20 -2.28 4.34
C GLY A 6 -14.46 -1.37 5.33
N PRO A 7 -15.14 -0.33 5.82
CA PRO A 7 -14.58 0.55 6.84
C PRO A 7 -14.14 -0.21 8.10
N ASN A 8 -12.90 0.04 8.54
CA ASN A 8 -12.23 -0.58 9.69
C ASN A 8 -11.81 -2.04 9.51
N ASP A 9 -12.01 -2.64 8.34
CA ASP A 9 -11.44 -3.95 8.05
C ASP A 9 -9.93 -3.85 7.86
N VAL A 10 -9.25 -4.96 8.19
CA VAL A 10 -7.80 -5.08 8.06
C VAL A 10 -7.48 -6.37 7.32
N PHE A 11 -6.59 -6.29 6.35
CA PHE A 11 -6.10 -7.42 5.59
C PHE A 11 -4.58 -7.49 5.64
N ALA A 12 -4.04 -8.66 5.97
CA ALA A 12 -2.62 -8.92 5.89
C ALA A 12 -2.30 -9.59 4.55
N VAL A 13 -1.61 -8.88 3.67
CA VAL A 13 -1.16 -9.43 2.39
C VAL A 13 -0.11 -10.53 2.67
N PRO A 14 -0.30 -11.77 2.18
CA PRO A 14 0.68 -12.83 2.39
C PRO A 14 2.03 -12.49 1.76
N GLN A 15 3.12 -12.94 2.39
CA GLN A 15 4.47 -12.70 1.89
C GLN A 15 4.64 -13.21 0.45
N GLY A 16 5.23 -12.38 -0.42
CA GLY A 16 5.53 -12.72 -1.81
C GLY A 16 4.35 -12.58 -2.77
N VAL A 17 3.18 -12.14 -2.28
CA VAL A 17 2.02 -11.82 -3.13
C VAL A 17 2.08 -10.35 -3.51
N GLU A 18 1.92 -10.07 -4.81
CA GLU A 18 1.79 -8.70 -5.30
C GLU A 18 0.50 -8.05 -4.77
N HIS A 19 0.64 -6.86 -4.18
CA HIS A 19 -0.48 -6.09 -3.67
C HIS A 19 -0.98 -5.11 -4.74
N CYS A 20 -2.25 -5.21 -5.13
CA CYS A 20 -2.89 -4.29 -6.08
C CYS A 20 -4.26 -3.84 -5.55
N PRO A 21 -4.31 -2.96 -4.54
CA PRO A 21 -5.58 -2.46 -4.02
C PRO A 21 -6.32 -1.65 -5.10
N ARG A 22 -7.62 -1.91 -5.23
CA ARG A 22 -8.52 -1.23 -6.18
C ARG A 22 -9.82 -0.89 -5.48
N ALA A 23 -10.35 0.28 -5.80
CA ALA A 23 -11.64 0.75 -5.33
C ALA A 23 -12.42 1.35 -6.50
N ASP A 24 -13.74 1.15 -6.52
CA ASP A 24 -14.62 1.72 -7.55
C ASP A 24 -14.83 3.23 -7.35
N GLU A 25 -14.75 3.69 -6.10
CA GLU A 25 -14.87 5.09 -5.70
C GLU A 25 -13.65 5.53 -4.88
N GLU A 26 -13.50 6.84 -4.64
CA GLU A 26 -12.44 7.37 -3.79
C GLU A 26 -12.60 6.88 -2.35
N VAL A 27 -11.50 6.42 -1.75
CA VAL A 27 -11.48 5.90 -0.37
C VAL A 27 -10.26 6.42 0.39
N HIS A 28 -10.38 6.42 1.72
CA HIS A 28 -9.23 6.58 2.60
C HIS A 28 -8.76 5.21 3.08
N ALA A 29 -7.49 4.91 2.85
CA ALA A 29 -6.84 3.68 3.28
C ALA A 29 -5.54 3.99 4.03
N ILE A 30 -5.16 3.09 4.92
CA ILE A 30 -3.88 3.13 5.62
C ILE A 30 -3.09 1.89 5.18
N LEU A 31 -1.86 2.11 4.72
CA LEU A 31 -0.93 1.05 4.37
C LEU A 31 0.16 0.99 5.45
N PHE A 32 0.36 -0.20 6.01
CA PHE A 32 1.49 -0.50 6.88
C PHE A 32 2.52 -1.29 6.09
N GLU A 33 3.67 -0.69 5.84
CA GLU A 33 4.75 -1.28 5.04
C GLU A 33 6.01 -1.46 5.88
N PRO A 34 6.88 -2.42 5.53
CA PRO A 34 8.20 -2.51 6.16
C PRO A 34 8.95 -1.18 6.06
N LYS A 35 9.66 -0.81 7.14
CA LYS A 35 10.59 0.33 7.13
C LYS A 35 11.58 0.14 5.98
N GLY A 36 11.80 1.18 5.18
CA GLY A 36 12.65 1.06 3.98
C GLY A 36 11.87 0.95 2.67
N THR A 37 10.56 0.74 2.71
CA THR A 37 9.75 0.65 1.48
C THR A 37 9.57 2.03 0.86
N VAL A 38 9.90 2.14 -0.43
CA VAL A 38 9.71 3.37 -1.22
C VAL A 38 8.28 3.37 -1.76
N ASN A 39 7.55 4.48 -1.59
CA ASN A 39 6.13 4.57 -1.94
C ASN A 39 5.84 4.36 -3.43
N THR A 40 6.81 4.63 -4.30
CA THR A 40 6.71 4.43 -5.77
C THR A 40 7.35 3.12 -6.24
N GLY A 41 7.89 2.31 -5.33
CA GLY A 41 8.69 1.14 -5.68
C GLY A 41 9.83 1.52 -6.63
N ASP A 42 9.88 0.87 -7.79
CA ASP A 42 10.91 1.11 -8.81
C ASP A 42 10.54 2.22 -9.82
N ALA A 43 9.34 2.81 -9.71
CA ALA A 43 8.85 3.78 -10.70
C ALA A 43 9.55 5.14 -10.63
N GLY A 44 10.01 5.57 -9.44
CA GLY A 44 10.67 6.87 -9.25
C GLY A 44 9.77 8.08 -9.54
N GLY A 45 10.40 9.26 -9.77
CA GLY A 45 9.71 10.49 -10.17
C GLY A 45 9.36 11.46 -9.04
N GLU A 46 8.67 12.55 -9.38
CA GLU A 46 8.41 13.70 -8.49
C GLU A 46 7.54 13.35 -7.26
N MET A 47 6.75 12.28 -7.34
CA MET A 47 5.93 11.78 -6.24
C MET A 47 6.66 10.74 -5.36
N THR A 48 7.93 10.47 -5.64
CA THR A 48 8.76 9.60 -4.80
C THR A 48 9.18 10.37 -3.57
N SER A 49 8.83 9.85 -2.39
CA SER A 49 9.28 10.40 -1.13
C SER A 49 10.67 9.86 -0.78
N GLU A 50 11.54 10.71 -0.24
CA GLU A 50 12.78 10.24 0.37
C GLU A 50 12.45 9.36 1.58
N LEU A 51 13.17 8.25 1.70
CA LEU A 51 13.00 7.39 2.85
C LEU A 51 13.38 8.14 4.13
N ARG A 52 12.42 8.35 5.01
CA ARG A 52 12.69 8.93 6.33
C ARG A 52 13.01 7.82 7.31
N GLU A 53 14.18 7.91 7.92
CA GLU A 53 14.47 7.14 9.13
C GLU A 53 13.73 7.77 10.30
N LEU A 54 12.60 7.16 10.70
CA LEU A 54 12.00 7.32 12.02
C LEU A 54 12.86 6.63 13.09
#